data_AF-A0A962ZV81-F1
#
_entry.id   AF-A0A962ZV81-F1
#
_cell.length_a   1.000
_cell.length_b   1.000
_cell.length_c   1.000
_cell.angle_alpha   90.00
_cell.angle_beta   90.00
_cell.angle_gamma   90.00
#
_symmetry.space_group_name_H-M   'P 1'
#
loop_
_entity.id
_entity.type
_entity.pdbx_description
1 polymer ?
#
loop_
_entity_poly.entity_id
_entity_poly.type
_entity_poly.pdbx_seq_one_letter_code
_entity_poly.pdbx_strand_id
1 'polypeptide(L)'
;MRHLGTLELDPAPAAAGADPRGAQDAARPLRIALLGYRSQPYAGGQGVYLRYLSKALVEAGHKVDVISGPPYPHLDPRVHLIELPSLDLFENGLLSLRPRHLGSLSNIIEWCSKLTGGFAEPYTFGRRAVRYLRQHAGEYDLIHDNQ
;
A
#
# COMPACT_ATOMS: atom_id res chain seq x y z
N MET A 1 -60.55 -10.86 21.78
CA MET A 1 -59.32 -10.14 21.36
C MET A 1 -58.14 -10.97 21.84
N ARG A 2 -57.19 -11.26 20.94
CA ARG A 2 -56.13 -12.27 21.11
C ARG A 2 -55.05 -11.77 22.09
N HIS A 3 -54.62 -12.64 23.01
CA HIS A 3 -53.42 -12.46 23.84
C HIS A 3 -52.19 -12.36 22.92
N LEU A 4 -51.49 -11.23 22.96
CA LEU A 4 -50.15 -11.09 22.39
C LEU A 4 -49.15 -11.64 23.42
N GLY A 5 -48.48 -12.73 23.07
CA GLY A 5 -47.39 -13.30 23.85
C GLY A 5 -46.15 -12.41 23.77
N THR A 6 -45.49 -12.22 24.91
CA THR A 6 -44.17 -11.61 25.03
C THR A 6 -43.17 -12.47 24.28
N LEU A 7 -42.52 -11.95 23.23
CA LEU A 7 -41.31 -12.57 22.68
C LEU A 7 -40.18 -12.36 23.68
N GLU A 8 -39.72 -13.43 24.32
CA GLU A 8 -38.39 -13.46 24.94
C GLU A 8 -37.34 -13.38 23.83
N LEU A 9 -36.43 -12.41 23.96
CA LEU A 9 -35.25 -12.29 23.11
C LEU A 9 -34.24 -13.35 23.53
N ASP A 10 -33.83 -14.21 22.61
CA ASP A 10 -32.73 -15.15 22.82
C ASP A 10 -31.45 -14.41 23.23
N PRO A 11 -30.65 -14.94 24.18
CA PRO A 11 -29.36 -14.36 24.51
C PRO A 11 -28.40 -14.43 23.32
N ALA A 12 -27.70 -13.34 23.07
CA ALA A 12 -26.68 -13.24 22.03
C ALA A 12 -25.63 -14.35 22.17
N PRO A 13 -25.11 -14.91 21.04
CA PRO A 13 -24.11 -15.95 21.10
C PRO A 13 -22.86 -15.43 21.82
N ALA A 14 -22.39 -16.20 22.79
CA ALA A 14 -21.15 -15.95 23.50
C ALA A 14 -20.00 -15.78 22.48
N ALA A 15 -19.21 -14.71 22.66
CA ALA A 15 -18.06 -14.42 21.82
C ALA A 15 -17.17 -15.67 21.70
N ALA A 16 -17.06 -16.19 20.48
CA ALA A 16 -16.15 -17.27 20.15
C ALA A 16 -14.76 -16.90 20.65
N GLY A 17 -14.15 -17.83 21.40
CA GLY A 17 -12.89 -17.62 22.13
C GLY A 17 -11.83 -16.95 21.26
N ALA A 18 -11.37 -15.78 21.70
CA ALA A 18 -10.19 -15.15 21.15
C ALA A 18 -9.01 -16.12 21.32
N ASP A 19 -8.33 -16.44 20.22
CA ASP A 19 -7.12 -17.25 20.24
C ASP A 19 -6.08 -16.56 21.16
N PRO A 20 -5.63 -17.20 22.26
CA PRO A 20 -4.66 -16.61 23.17
C PRO A 20 -3.31 -16.31 22.50
N ARG A 21 -3.05 -16.84 21.29
CA ARG A 21 -1.88 -16.47 20.47
C ARG A 21 -2.00 -15.09 19.83
N GLY A 22 -3.22 -14.63 19.50
CA GLY A 22 -3.45 -13.31 18.91
C GLY A 22 -3.20 -12.16 19.89
N ALA A 23 -3.48 -12.39 21.18
CA ALA A 23 -3.23 -11.40 22.23
C ALA A 23 -1.74 -11.24 22.58
N GLN A 24 -0.92 -12.29 22.36
CA GLN A 24 0.53 -12.25 22.61
C GLN A 24 1.32 -11.69 21.41
N ASP A 25 0.84 -11.89 20.17
CA ASP A 25 1.48 -11.33 18.98
C ASP A 25 1.28 -9.81 18.85
N ALA A 26 0.26 -9.25 19.52
CA ALA A 26 0.04 -7.80 19.62
C ALA A 26 1.11 -7.06 20.45
N ALA A 27 1.96 -7.78 21.19
CA ALA A 27 2.93 -7.17 22.11
C ALA A 27 4.28 -6.81 21.46
N ARG A 28 4.60 -7.34 20.27
CA ARG A 28 5.88 -7.07 19.61
C ARG A 28 5.73 -6.06 18.46
N PRO A 29 6.67 -5.12 18.29
CA PRO A 29 6.76 -4.31 17.08
C PRO A 29 6.81 -5.15 15.80
N LEU A 30 5.95 -4.83 14.84
CA LEU A 30 5.97 -5.42 13.49
C LEU A 30 6.86 -4.59 12.55
N ARG A 31 7.39 -5.25 11.52
CA ARG A 31 8.02 -4.64 10.34
C ARG A 31 7.01 -4.60 9.21
N ILE A 32 6.55 -3.42 8.85
CA ILE A 32 5.40 -3.21 7.95
C ILE A 32 5.87 -2.51 6.68
N ALA A 33 5.52 -3.07 5.52
CA ALA A 33 5.62 -2.38 4.24
C ALA A 33 4.24 -1.88 3.79
N LEU A 34 4.11 -0.59 3.52
CA LEU A 34 2.92 0.00 2.91
C LEU A 34 3.21 0.35 1.44
N LEU A 35 2.38 -0.12 0.51
CA LEU A 35 2.58 0.10 -0.92
C LEU A 35 1.60 1.15 -1.46
N GLY A 36 2.08 2.01 -2.35
CA GLY A 36 1.23 2.91 -3.14
C GLY A 36 1.87 3.30 -4.47
N TYR A 37 1.22 2.98 -5.59
CA TYR A 37 1.83 3.17 -6.91
C TYR A 37 1.91 4.64 -7.36
N ARG A 38 1.00 5.50 -6.87
CA ARG A 38 1.02 6.97 -7.07
C ARG A 38 0.56 7.68 -5.79
N SER A 39 1.46 8.37 -5.12
CA SER A 39 1.21 8.90 -3.77
C SER A 39 1.31 10.42 -3.69
N GLN A 40 0.53 11.13 -4.50
CA GLN A 40 0.52 12.60 -4.55
C GLN A 40 0.30 13.21 -3.15
N PRO A 41 1.24 13.99 -2.60
CA PRO A 41 1.22 14.46 -1.20
C PRO A 41 0.05 15.35 -0.81
N TYR A 42 -0.56 16.05 -1.77
CA TYR A 42 -1.59 17.06 -1.52
C TYR A 42 -2.99 16.67 -2.00
N ALA A 43 -3.09 15.66 -2.88
CA ALA A 43 -4.38 15.15 -3.31
C ALA A 43 -4.86 14.13 -2.26
N GLY A 44 -6.15 14.16 -1.91
CA GLY A 44 -6.75 13.27 -0.90
C GLY A 44 -6.76 11.76 -1.22
N GLY A 45 -5.95 11.31 -2.18
CA GLY A 45 -5.76 9.91 -2.55
C GLY A 45 -4.65 9.23 -1.74
N GLN A 46 -3.84 8.40 -2.42
CA GLN A 46 -2.92 7.47 -1.76
C GLN A 46 -1.85 8.16 -0.90
N GLY A 47 -1.39 9.36 -1.28
CA GLY A 47 -0.33 10.05 -0.55
C GLY A 47 -0.75 10.51 0.84
N VAL A 48 -1.96 11.04 0.99
CA VAL A 48 -2.52 11.46 2.29
C VAL A 48 -2.82 10.24 3.16
N TYR A 49 -3.37 9.17 2.58
CA TYR A 49 -3.59 7.91 3.29
C TYR A 49 -2.29 7.35 3.87
N LEU A 50 -1.26 7.19 3.04
CA LEU A 50 0.02 6.65 3.46
C LEU A 50 0.66 7.50 4.55
N ARG A 51 0.61 8.84 4.44
CA ARG A 51 1.14 9.76 5.45
C ARG A 51 0.55 9.51 6.84
N TYR A 52 -0.77 9.43 6.94
CA TYR A 52 -1.42 9.31 8.25
C TYR A 52 -1.37 7.90 8.80
N LEU A 53 -1.54 6.88 7.94
CA LEU A 53 -1.43 5.49 8.38
C LEU A 53 -0.01 5.16 8.85
N SER A 54 1.02 5.51 8.05
CA SER A 54 2.41 5.22 8.42
C SER A 54 2.80 5.92 9.72
N LYS A 55 2.35 7.17 9.90
CA LYS A 55 2.57 7.93 11.13
C LYS A 55 1.95 7.23 12.34
N ALA A 56 0.68 6.83 12.24
CA ALA A 56 -0.02 6.16 13.33
C ALA A 56 0.64 4.80 13.69
N LEU A 57 1.08 4.04 12.70
CA LEU A 57 1.77 2.76 12.91
C LEU A 57 3.13 2.93 13.61
N VAL A 58 3.89 3.98 13.25
CA VAL A 58 5.13 4.30 13.97
C VAL A 58 4.85 4.80 15.39
N GLU A 59 3.80 5.60 15.60
CA GLU A 59 3.35 5.99 16.95
C GLU A 59 2.94 4.80 17.81
N ALA A 60 2.39 3.74 17.20
CA ALA A 60 2.12 2.46 17.84
C ALA A 60 3.38 1.60 18.09
N GLY A 61 4.57 2.07 17.70
CA GLY A 61 5.85 1.41 17.95
C GLY A 61 6.28 0.43 16.85
N HIS A 62 5.60 0.39 15.70
CA HIS A 62 5.99 -0.46 14.57
C HIS A 62 7.11 0.18 13.73
N LYS A 63 7.86 -0.66 13.01
CA LYS A 63 8.80 -0.22 11.98
C LYS A 63 8.06 -0.17 10.65
N VAL A 64 8.08 0.96 9.97
CA VAL A 64 7.26 1.19 8.77
C VAL A 64 8.12 1.70 7.63
N ASP A 65 8.05 0.96 6.53
CA ASP A 65 8.54 1.37 5.23
C ASP A 65 7.36 1.69 4.32
N VAL A 66 7.47 2.76 3.53
CA VAL A 66 6.52 3.08 2.45
C VAL A 66 7.21 2.85 1.12
N ILE A 67 6.71 1.90 0.34
CA ILE A 67 7.23 1.58 -1.00
C ILE A 67 6.31 2.26 -2.03
N SER A 68 6.83 3.24 -2.77
CA SER A 68 5.97 4.08 -3.60
C SER A 68 6.52 4.43 -4.97
N GLY A 69 5.64 4.51 -5.96
CA GLY A 69 5.93 5.14 -7.25
C GLY A 69 5.65 6.66 -7.21
N PRO A 70 6.18 7.42 -8.17
CA PRO A 70 5.96 8.87 -8.25
C PRO A 70 4.50 9.20 -8.58
N PRO A 71 3.98 10.38 -8.17
CA PRO A 71 4.59 11.32 -7.23
C PRO A 71 4.67 10.71 -5.82
N TYR A 72 5.71 11.05 -5.07
CA TYR A 72 6.00 10.44 -3.77
C TYR A 72 5.35 11.20 -2.60
N PRO A 73 4.95 10.50 -1.51
CA PRO A 73 4.23 11.11 -0.41
C PRO A 73 5.16 11.90 0.52
N HIS A 74 4.57 12.84 1.26
CA HIS A 74 5.24 13.45 2.41
C HIS A 74 4.96 12.60 3.65
N LEU A 75 6.01 12.07 4.28
CA LEU A 75 5.91 11.14 5.40
C LEU A 75 6.48 11.73 6.69
N ASP A 76 6.13 11.11 7.80
CA ASP A 76 6.81 11.34 9.08
C ASP A 76 8.30 10.96 8.95
N PRO A 77 9.26 11.74 9.50
CA PRO A 77 10.69 11.46 9.36
C PRO A 77 11.15 10.08 9.87
N ARG A 78 10.35 9.43 10.71
CA ARG A 78 10.61 8.08 11.23
C ARG A 78 10.23 6.98 10.23
N VAL A 79 9.52 7.31 9.17
CA VAL A 79 9.07 6.37 8.12
C VAL A 79 10.05 6.44 6.96
N HIS A 80 10.57 5.29 6.55
CA HIS A 80 11.48 5.22 5.41
C HIS A 80 10.70 5.12 4.09
N LEU A 81 10.96 6.05 3.16
CA LEU A 81 10.41 6.02 1.82
C LEU A 81 11.34 5.24 0.89
N ILE A 82 10.85 4.14 0.34
CA ILE A 82 11.49 3.38 -0.73
C ILE A 82 10.84 3.79 -2.05
N GLU A 83 11.58 4.54 -2.84
CA GLU A 83 11.13 4.97 -4.16
C GLU A 83 11.28 3.83 -5.18
N LEU A 84 10.22 3.55 -5.93
CA LEU A 84 10.22 2.69 -7.12
C LEU A 84 9.99 3.57 -8.36
N PRO A 85 11.08 4.09 -8.98
CA PRO A 85 10.95 5.03 -10.09
C PRO A 85 10.21 4.43 -11.28
N SER A 86 9.26 5.20 -11.83
CA SER A 86 8.58 4.94 -13.11
C SER A 86 8.87 6.08 -14.09
N LEU A 87 8.38 5.99 -15.33
CA LEU A 87 8.50 7.10 -16.28
C LEU A 87 7.61 8.30 -15.90
N ASP A 88 6.60 8.08 -15.04
CA ASP A 88 5.59 9.07 -14.66
C ASP A 88 5.09 9.88 -15.87
N LEU A 89 4.60 9.14 -16.88
CA LEU A 89 4.22 9.71 -18.17
C LEU A 89 3.00 10.63 -18.08
N PHE A 90 2.26 10.58 -16.97
CA PHE A 90 1.19 11.52 -16.68
C PHE A 90 1.73 12.94 -16.45
N GLU A 91 2.80 13.10 -15.68
CA GLU A 91 3.43 14.40 -15.42
C GLU A 91 4.45 14.78 -16.51
N ASN A 92 5.26 13.82 -16.99
CA ASN A 92 6.40 14.10 -17.86
C ASN A 92 6.09 14.01 -19.38
N GLY A 93 4.90 13.53 -19.75
CA GLY A 93 4.50 13.32 -21.13
C GLY A 93 5.30 12.23 -21.88
N LEU A 94 4.89 11.93 -23.12
CA LEU A 94 5.44 10.84 -23.94
C LEU A 94 6.89 11.06 -24.40
N LEU A 95 7.38 12.31 -24.36
CA LEU A 95 8.75 12.70 -24.76
C LEU A 95 9.81 12.39 -23.69
N SER A 96 9.40 11.95 -22.50
CA SER A 96 10.31 11.59 -21.40
C SER A 96 11.07 10.27 -21.62
N LEU A 97 10.72 9.52 -22.68
CA LEU A 97 11.45 8.31 -23.07
C LEU A 97 12.85 8.68 -23.56
N ARG A 98 13.87 8.13 -22.91
CA ARG A 98 15.29 8.30 -23.29
C ARG A 98 15.89 6.93 -23.60
N PRO A 99 16.98 6.83 -24.39
CA PRO A 99 17.58 5.55 -24.76
C PRO A 99 17.86 4.61 -23.57
N ARG A 100 18.27 5.16 -22.42
CA ARG A 100 18.48 4.41 -21.16
C ARG A 100 17.22 3.74 -20.61
N HIS A 101 16.02 4.25 -20.93
CA HIS A 101 14.76 3.69 -20.46
C HIS A 101 14.36 2.44 -21.26
N LEU A 102 14.94 2.22 -22.44
CA LEU A 102 14.69 1.03 -23.27
C LEU A 102 15.29 -0.26 -22.68
N GLY A 103 16.17 -0.15 -21.67
CA GLY A 103 16.70 -1.31 -20.94
C GLY A 103 15.70 -1.94 -19.95
N SER A 104 14.53 -1.33 -19.75
CA SER A 104 13.50 -1.81 -18.82
C SER A 104 12.22 -2.15 -19.58
N LEU A 105 11.85 -3.44 -19.58
CA LEU A 105 10.58 -3.88 -20.15
C LEU A 105 9.38 -3.18 -19.50
N SER A 106 9.46 -2.82 -18.22
CA SER A 106 8.38 -2.04 -17.56
C SER A 106 8.26 -0.63 -18.14
N ASN A 107 9.37 0.03 -18.43
CA ASN A 107 9.35 1.36 -19.04
C ASN A 107 8.82 1.32 -20.49
N ILE A 108 9.15 0.26 -21.25
CA ILE A 108 8.61 0.04 -22.60
C ILE A 108 7.10 -0.20 -22.55
N ILE A 109 6.61 -1.01 -21.60
CA ILE A 109 5.17 -1.27 -21.41
C ILE A 109 4.43 0.01 -21.01
N GLU A 110 4.98 0.82 -20.08
CA GLU A 110 4.41 2.12 -19.72
C GLU A 110 4.26 3.02 -20.95
N TRP A 111 5.31 3.14 -21.76
CA TRP A 111 5.31 3.99 -22.95
C TRP A 111 4.33 3.50 -24.02
N CYS A 112 4.36 2.21 -24.38
CA CYS A 112 3.42 1.62 -25.34
C CYS A 112 1.97 1.73 -24.87
N SER A 113 1.71 1.47 -23.57
CA SER A 113 0.35 1.59 -23.03
C SER A 113 -0.15 3.03 -23.08
N LYS A 114 0.68 4.01 -22.72
CA LYS A 114 0.28 5.42 -22.77
C LYS A 114 0.02 5.88 -24.21
N LEU A 115 0.82 5.42 -25.19
CA LEU A 115 0.60 5.68 -26.61
C LEU A 115 -0.77 5.18 -27.10
N THR A 116 -1.26 4.06 -26.55
CA THR A 116 -2.58 3.52 -26.89
C THR A 116 -3.71 4.04 -25.98
N GLY A 117 -3.45 5.06 -25.15
CA GLY A 117 -4.43 5.62 -24.21
C GLY A 117 -4.68 4.79 -22.94
N GLY A 118 -3.84 3.78 -22.67
CA GLY A 118 -3.91 2.93 -21.49
C GLY A 118 -3.19 3.48 -20.27
N PHE A 119 -3.41 2.84 -19.13
CA PHE A 119 -2.85 3.21 -17.83
C PHE A 119 -2.13 2.01 -17.19
N ALA A 120 -0.89 1.76 -17.65
CA ALA A 120 -0.07 0.63 -17.18
C ALA A 120 0.72 0.91 -15.89
N GLU A 121 0.59 2.10 -15.30
CA GLU A 121 1.35 2.49 -14.10
C GLU A 121 1.13 1.53 -12.91
N PRO A 122 -0.11 1.09 -12.57
CA PRO A 122 -0.31 0.12 -11.49
C PRO A 122 0.37 -1.23 -11.77
N TYR A 123 0.26 -1.73 -13.00
CA TYR A 123 0.87 -3.01 -13.40
C TYR A 123 2.40 -2.96 -13.33
N THR A 124 2.99 -1.90 -13.86
CA THR A 124 4.44 -1.75 -13.92
C THR A 124 5.04 -1.42 -12.55
N PHE A 125 4.33 -0.68 -11.71
CA PHE A 125 4.62 -0.60 -10.28
C PHE A 125 4.61 -1.98 -9.62
N GLY A 126 3.55 -2.77 -9.81
CA GLY A 126 3.46 -4.13 -9.27
C GLY A 126 4.65 -5.01 -9.67
N ARG A 127 5.11 -4.93 -10.93
CA ARG A 127 6.33 -5.64 -11.37
C ARG A 127 7.59 -5.19 -10.61
N ARG A 128 7.75 -3.87 -10.38
CA ARG A 128 8.87 -3.32 -9.62
C ARG A 128 8.78 -3.70 -8.14
N ALA A 129 7.59 -3.63 -7.56
CA ALA A 129 7.32 -4.02 -6.17
C ALA A 129 7.62 -5.49 -5.93
N VAL A 130 7.16 -6.40 -6.81
CA VAL A 130 7.49 -7.83 -6.71
C VAL A 130 9.00 -8.07 -6.81
N ARG A 131 9.70 -7.36 -7.70
CA ARG A 131 11.16 -7.47 -7.80
C ARG A 131 11.84 -7.02 -6.51
N TYR A 132 11.42 -5.89 -5.95
CA TYR A 132 11.93 -5.37 -4.68
C TYR A 132 11.67 -6.35 -3.54
N LEU A 133 10.42 -6.77 -3.34
CA LEU A 133 10.02 -7.65 -2.25
C LEU A 133 10.70 -9.03 -2.31
N ARG A 134 10.99 -9.54 -3.51
CA ARG A 134 11.77 -10.78 -3.67
C ARG A 134 13.23 -10.65 -3.24
N GLN A 135 13.82 -9.46 -3.41
CA GLN A 135 15.19 -9.17 -2.97
C GLN A 135 15.27 -8.95 -1.46
N HIS A 136 14.18 -8.48 -0.85
CA HIS A 136 14.05 -8.15 0.57
C HIS A 136 13.15 -9.15 1.30
N ALA A 137 13.19 -10.42 0.86
CA ALA A 137 12.34 -11.46 1.41
C ALA A 137 12.66 -11.71 2.89
N GLY A 138 11.64 -11.67 3.75
CA GLY A 138 11.78 -11.86 5.20
C GLY A 138 12.06 -10.59 6.00
N GLU A 139 12.16 -9.43 5.35
CA GLU A 139 12.32 -8.13 6.02
C GLU A 139 11.01 -7.59 6.61
N TYR A 140 9.86 -8.06 6.11
CA TYR A 140 8.54 -7.59 6.50
C TYR A 140 7.70 -8.71 7.12
N ASP A 141 7.00 -8.38 8.20
CA ASP A 141 6.00 -9.24 8.85
C ASP A 141 4.61 -9.01 8.24
N LEU A 142 4.35 -7.79 7.76
CA LEU A 142 3.09 -7.40 7.11
C LEU A 142 3.40 -6.56 5.87
N ILE A 143 2.71 -6.86 4.77
CA ILE A 143 2.69 -6.03 3.56
C ILE A 143 1.24 -5.62 3.33
N HIS A 144 1.01 -4.31 3.24
CA HIS A 144 -0.30 -3.74 2.97
C HIS A 144 -0.25 -2.92 1.68
N ASP A 145 -1.05 -3.31 0.70
CA ASP A 145 -1.18 -2.60 -0.58
C ASP A 145 -2.44 -1.74 -0.58
N ASN A 146 -2.27 -0.46 -0.89
CA ASN A 146 -3.35 0.52 -0.95
C ASN A 146 -3.93 0.59 -2.39
N GLN A 147 -4.46 -0.56 -2.88
CA GLN A 147 -5.15 -0.72 -4.17
C GLN A 147 -6.60 -1.17 -3.98
#